data_AF-A0A251ZB30-F1
#
_entry.id   AF-A0A251ZB30-F1
#
_cell.length_a   1.000
_cell.length_b   1.000
_cell.length_c   1.000
_cell.angle_alpha   90.00
_cell.angle_beta   90.00
_cell.angle_gamma   90.00
#
_symmetry.space_group_name_H-M   'P 1'
#
loop_
_entity.id
_entity.type
_entity.pdbx_description
1 polymer ?
#
loop_
_entity_poly.entity_id
_entity_poly.type
_entity_poly.pdbx_seq_one_letter_code
_entity_poly.pdbx_strand_id
1 'polypeptide(L)'
;MKIQINEHLIKHLLSFLLIGCLALGLTACGESASGLTGSYVDDTMAVAEALITTISTPAEGPERANQQRDARALINSYISLYRPNSSVNGLASFTTMQTALNSLAGHYASYANRPLPEALVKRIDKELH
;
A
#
# COMPACT_ATOMS: atom_id res chain seq x y z
N MET A 1 15.90 54.22 27.45
CA MET A 1 14.68 53.93 26.67
C MET A 1 14.36 52.44 26.83
N LYS A 2 13.42 52.07 27.70
CA LYS A 2 13.08 50.66 28.00
C LYS A 2 12.01 50.19 27.01
N ILE A 3 12.36 49.23 26.17
CA ILE A 3 11.42 48.58 25.25
C ILE A 3 10.56 47.64 26.11
N GLN A 4 9.32 48.01 26.38
CA GLN A 4 8.31 47.14 27.01
C GLN A 4 7.87 46.12 25.96
N ILE A 5 8.54 44.97 25.95
CA ILE A 5 8.17 43.83 25.12
C ILE A 5 6.87 43.26 25.70
N ASN A 6 5.78 43.43 24.96
CA ASN A 6 4.43 43.10 25.40
C ASN A 6 4.27 41.56 25.51
N GLU A 7 4.27 41.02 26.72
CA GLU A 7 4.10 39.59 27.04
C GLU A 7 2.88 38.95 26.35
N HIS A 8 1.83 39.74 26.14
CA HIS A 8 0.62 39.31 25.42
C HIS A 8 0.84 39.06 23.93
N LEU A 9 1.78 39.76 23.30
CA LEU A 9 2.11 39.55 21.88
C LEU A 9 2.90 38.25 21.69
N ILE A 10 3.79 37.93 22.63
CA ILE A 10 4.57 36.69 22.64
C ILE A 10 3.63 35.48 22.81
N LYS A 11 2.66 35.55 23.73
CA LYS A 11 1.70 34.46 23.98
C LYS A 11 0.79 34.17 22.77
N HIS A 12 0.35 35.21 22.05
CA HIS A 12 -0.45 35.03 20.84
C HIS A 12 0.39 34.43 19.69
N LEU A 13 1.65 34.85 19.55
CA LEU A 13 2.55 34.31 18.53
C LEU A 13 2.91 32.84 18.80
N LEU A 14 3.08 32.47 20.08
CA LEU A 14 3.30 31.07 20.51
C LEU A 14 2.05 30.20 20.33
N SER A 15 0.85 30.75 20.57
CA SER A 15 -0.42 30.02 20.41
C SER A 15 -0.75 29.77 18.94
N PHE A 16 -0.46 30.73 18.04
CA PHE A 16 -0.58 30.53 16.60
C PHE A 16 0.42 29.49 16.06
N LEU A 17 1.63 29.44 16.62
CA LEU A 17 2.64 28.43 16.26
C LEU A 17 2.23 27.01 16.67
N LEU A 18 1.59 26.86 17.84
CA LEU A 18 1.10 25.56 18.34
C LEU A 18 -0.11 25.03 17.58
N ILE A 19 -1.01 25.90 17.12
CA ILE A 19 -2.18 25.51 16.31
C ILE A 19 -1.77 25.21 14.86
N GLY A 20 -0.76 25.91 14.33
CA GLY A 20 -0.21 25.63 13.00
C GLY A 20 0.44 24.25 12.88
N CYS A 21 1.14 23.77 13.92
CA CYS A 21 1.74 22.43 13.92
C CYS A 21 0.71 21.29 13.99
N LEU A 22 -0.50 21.54 14.50
CA LEU A 22 -1.53 20.50 14.58
C LEU A 22 -2.28 20.31 13.25
N ALA A 23 -2.26 21.30 12.36
CA ALA A 23 -2.86 21.21 11.02
C ALA A 23 -1.92 20.57 9.97
N LEU A 24 -0.61 20.51 10.24
CA LEU A 24 0.39 19.87 9.37
C LEU A 24 0.79 18.45 9.86
N GLY A 25 0.20 18.00 10.98
CA GLY A 25 0.48 16.73 11.64
C GLY A 25 -0.43 15.57 11.24
N LEU A 26 -1.46 15.78 10.42
CA LEU A 26 -2.08 14.69 9.65
C LEU A 26 -1.13 14.33 8.52
N THR A 27 -0.04 13.70 8.93
CA THR A 27 0.60 12.58 8.25
C THR A 27 -0.28 12.10 7.10
N ALA A 28 0.24 12.28 5.89
CA ALA A 28 -0.08 11.49 4.72
C ALA A 28 0.02 10.00 5.11
N CYS A 29 -1.03 9.49 5.73
CA CYS A 29 -1.26 8.07 5.88
C CYS A 29 -1.83 7.67 4.53
N GLY A 30 -0.97 7.04 3.73
CA GLY A 30 -1.16 6.77 2.32
C GLY A 30 -2.60 6.38 1.98
N GLU A 31 -3.32 7.32 1.39
CA GLU A 31 -4.38 6.99 0.47
C GLU A 31 -3.70 6.48 -0.80
N SER A 32 -3.21 5.24 -0.73
CA SER A 32 -3.17 4.42 -1.93
C SER A 32 -4.63 4.20 -2.30
N ALA A 33 -5.26 5.22 -2.91
CA ALA A 33 -6.35 4.98 -3.83
C ALA A 33 -5.73 3.97 -4.80
N SER A 34 -6.05 2.70 -4.60
CA SER A 34 -5.28 1.56 -5.12
C SER A 34 -5.38 1.43 -6.64
N GLY A 35 -5.86 2.47 -7.33
CA GLY A 35 -6.21 2.50 -8.74
C GLY A 35 -7.40 1.61 -9.07
N LEU A 36 -8.03 0.98 -8.08
CA LEU A 36 -9.11 0.01 -8.29
C LEU A 36 -10.38 0.76 -8.71
N THR A 37 -10.91 0.36 -9.85
CA THR A 37 -12.08 0.97 -10.49
C THR A 37 -13.40 0.37 -10.00
N GLY A 38 -13.35 -0.82 -9.39
CA GLY A 38 -14.52 -1.62 -9.05
C GLY A 38 -14.97 -2.57 -10.17
N SER A 39 -14.36 -2.49 -11.36
CA SER A 39 -14.51 -3.50 -12.41
C SER A 39 -13.65 -4.71 -12.07
N TYR A 40 -14.29 -5.81 -11.66
CA TYR A 40 -13.56 -7.01 -11.21
C TYR A 40 -12.55 -7.53 -12.22
N VAL A 41 -12.91 -7.54 -13.51
CA VAL A 41 -12.03 -8.06 -14.58
C VAL A 41 -10.83 -7.13 -14.76
N ASP A 42 -11.08 -5.83 -14.95
CA ASP A 42 -10.02 -4.85 -15.22
C ASP A 42 -9.07 -4.72 -14.04
N ASP A 43 -9.63 -4.65 -12.82
CA ASP A 43 -8.85 -4.55 -11.59
C ASP A 43 -8.04 -5.82 -11.32
N THR A 44 -8.57 -7.00 -11.63
CA THR A 44 -7.82 -8.26 -11.48
C THR A 44 -6.64 -8.29 -12.43
N MET A 45 -6.82 -7.85 -13.68
CA MET A 45 -5.72 -7.80 -14.64
C MET A 45 -4.66 -6.76 -14.26
N ALA A 46 -5.09 -5.56 -13.87
CA ALA A 46 -4.17 -4.49 -13.46
C ALA A 46 -3.36 -4.89 -12.22
N VAL A 47 -3.98 -5.53 -11.23
CA VAL A 47 -3.28 -6.02 -10.03
C VAL A 47 -2.31 -7.14 -10.38
N ALA A 48 -2.71 -8.08 -11.23
CA ALA A 48 -1.84 -9.17 -11.69
C ALA A 48 -0.59 -8.62 -12.39
N GLU A 49 -0.77 -7.73 -13.35
CA GLU A 49 0.33 -7.11 -14.11
C GLU A 49 1.27 -6.30 -13.21
N ALA A 50 0.72 -5.48 -12.32
CA ALA A 50 1.50 -4.68 -11.38
C ALA A 50 2.37 -5.55 -10.46
N LEU A 51 1.83 -6.67 -9.98
CA LEU A 51 2.55 -7.58 -9.10
C LEU A 51 3.58 -8.42 -9.86
N ILE A 52 3.27 -8.93 -11.05
CA ILE A 52 4.25 -9.63 -11.90
C ILE A 52 5.42 -8.69 -12.24
N THR A 53 5.13 -7.44 -12.58
CA THR A 53 6.14 -6.41 -12.85
C THR A 53 7.00 -6.13 -11.62
N THR A 54 6.38 -6.01 -10.45
CA THR A 54 7.07 -5.82 -9.16
C THR A 54 8.02 -6.97 -8.83
N ILE A 55 7.60 -8.21 -9.10
CA ILE A 55 8.39 -9.41 -8.86
C ILE A 55 9.55 -9.52 -9.87
N SER A 56 9.31 -9.16 -11.13
CA SER A 56 10.29 -9.22 -12.21
C SER A 56 11.33 -8.10 -12.14
N THR A 57 10.97 -6.97 -11.52
CA THR A 57 11.83 -5.80 -11.35
C THR A 57 11.96 -5.46 -9.87
N PRO A 58 12.63 -6.30 -9.06
CA PRO A 58 12.82 -6.04 -7.65
C PRO A 58 13.73 -4.82 -7.46
N ALA A 59 13.28 -3.87 -6.64
CA ALA A 59 14.10 -2.75 -6.23
C ALA A 59 15.24 -3.21 -5.30
N GLU A 60 16.32 -2.43 -5.29
CA GLU A 60 17.51 -2.68 -4.50
C GLU A 60 17.60 -1.70 -3.31
N GLY A 61 18.34 -2.09 -2.27
CA GLY A 61 18.57 -1.22 -1.11
C GLY A 61 17.28 -0.78 -0.39
N PRO A 62 17.16 0.49 0.04
CA PRO A 62 16.01 0.97 0.83
C PRO A 62 14.69 1.00 0.03
N GLU A 63 14.74 1.14 -1.30
CA GLU A 63 13.54 1.18 -2.15
C GLU A 63 12.80 -0.16 -2.20
N ARG A 64 13.50 -1.28 -1.94
CA ARG A 64 12.88 -2.59 -1.79
C ARG A 64 11.78 -2.59 -0.74
N ALA A 65 11.99 -1.92 0.39
CA ALA A 65 11.01 -1.88 1.47
C ALA A 65 9.76 -1.10 1.06
N ASN A 66 9.92 0.00 0.32
CA ASN A 66 8.81 0.77 -0.24
C ASN A 66 8.01 -0.07 -1.24
N GLN A 67 8.68 -0.69 -2.20
CA GLN A 67 8.04 -1.54 -3.22
C GLN A 67 7.24 -2.69 -2.58
N GLN A 68 7.78 -3.33 -1.54
CA GLN A 68 7.07 -4.39 -0.81
C GLN A 68 5.88 -3.88 0.00
N ARG A 69 6.01 -2.69 0.61
CA ARG A 69 4.89 -2.05 1.30
C ARG A 69 3.76 -1.76 0.33
N ASP A 70 4.09 -1.19 -0.83
CA ASP A 70 3.12 -0.78 -1.84
C ASP A 70 2.44 -2.00 -2.47
N ALA A 71 3.19 -3.08 -2.73
CA ALA A 71 2.62 -4.36 -3.17
C ALA A 71 1.64 -4.96 -2.15
N ARG A 72 2.00 -4.95 -0.85
CA ARG A 72 1.09 -5.40 0.21
C ARG A 72 -0.16 -4.53 0.31
N ALA A 73 -0.02 -3.22 0.16
CA ALA A 73 -1.15 -2.29 0.17
C ALA A 73 -2.11 -2.59 -0.98
N LEU A 74 -1.59 -2.78 -2.20
CA LEU A 74 -2.39 -3.15 -3.38
C LEU A 74 -3.15 -4.47 -3.17
N ILE A 75 -2.47 -5.51 -2.65
CA ILE A 75 -3.10 -6.79 -2.32
C ILE A 75 -4.24 -6.60 -1.32
N ASN A 76 -4.00 -5.87 -0.23
CA ASN A 76 -5.01 -5.64 0.80
C ASN A 76 -6.21 -4.87 0.25
N SER A 77 -6.00 -3.86 -0.58
CA SER A 77 -7.09 -3.10 -1.20
C SER A 77 -7.92 -3.98 -2.13
N TYR A 78 -7.30 -4.78 -2.99
CA TYR A 78 -7.99 -5.70 -3.90
C TYR A 78 -8.85 -6.72 -3.12
N ILE A 79 -8.26 -7.36 -2.11
CA ILE A 79 -8.96 -8.34 -1.29
C ILE A 79 -10.10 -7.69 -0.51
N SER A 80 -9.90 -6.50 0.06
CA SER A 80 -10.92 -5.80 0.83
C SER A 80 -12.11 -5.37 -0.04
N LEU A 81 -11.86 -5.01 -1.30
CA LEU A 81 -12.89 -4.62 -2.26
C LEU A 81 -13.74 -5.83 -2.71
N TYR A 82 -13.09 -6.94 -3.07
CA TYR A 82 -13.77 -8.04 -3.76
C TYR A 82 -14.20 -9.21 -2.86
N ARG A 83 -13.57 -9.42 -1.70
CA ARG A 83 -13.96 -10.49 -0.77
C ARG A 83 -15.41 -10.39 -0.26
N PRO A 84 -15.94 -9.20 0.13
CA PRO A 84 -17.32 -9.12 0.60
C PRO A 84 -18.35 -9.14 -0.55
N ASN A 85 -17.93 -9.00 -1.80
CA ASN A 85 -18.83 -8.96 -2.96
C ASN A 85 -19.30 -10.38 -3.34
N SER A 86 -20.58 -10.69 -3.10
CA SER A 86 -21.18 -12.00 -3.38
C SER A 86 -21.17 -12.41 -4.85
N SER A 87 -21.12 -11.45 -5.77
CA SER A 87 -21.02 -11.73 -7.21
C SER A 87 -19.61 -12.16 -7.63
N VAL A 88 -18.60 -11.95 -6.78
CA VAL A 88 -17.20 -12.20 -7.08
C VAL A 88 -16.58 -13.29 -6.19
N ASN A 89 -16.94 -13.31 -4.90
CA ASN A 89 -16.24 -14.11 -3.90
C ASN A 89 -16.38 -15.63 -4.06
N GLY A 90 -17.36 -16.09 -4.85
CA GLY A 90 -17.55 -17.49 -5.22
C GLY A 90 -16.90 -17.88 -6.55
N LEU A 91 -16.31 -16.93 -7.30
CA LEU A 91 -15.68 -17.22 -8.58
C LEU A 91 -14.37 -17.97 -8.37
N ALA A 92 -14.16 -19.03 -9.14
CA ALA A 92 -12.91 -19.79 -9.13
C ALA A 92 -11.70 -18.86 -9.38
N SER A 93 -11.83 -17.94 -10.35
CA SER A 93 -10.81 -16.92 -10.65
C SER A 93 -10.42 -16.08 -9.43
N PHE A 94 -11.40 -15.66 -8.62
CA PHE A 94 -11.13 -14.89 -7.41
C PHE A 94 -10.39 -15.73 -6.36
N THR A 95 -10.82 -16.98 -6.14
CA THR A 95 -10.17 -17.86 -5.16
C THR A 95 -8.74 -18.22 -5.56
N THR A 96 -8.47 -18.41 -6.85
CA THR A 96 -7.14 -18.62 -7.41
C THR A 96 -6.25 -17.39 -7.19
N MET A 97 -6.73 -16.21 -7.59
CA MET A 97 -6.03 -14.94 -7.39
C MET A 97 -5.73 -14.71 -5.90
N GLN A 98 -6.73 -14.85 -5.02
CA GLN A 98 -6.56 -14.70 -3.58
C GLN A 98 -5.50 -15.64 -3.00
N THR A 99 -5.41 -16.89 -3.49
CA THR A 99 -4.39 -17.85 -3.05
C THR A 99 -2.98 -17.41 -3.48
N ALA A 100 -2.82 -16.94 -4.71
CA ALA A 100 -1.56 -16.40 -5.21
C ALA A 100 -1.13 -15.15 -4.40
N LEU A 101 -2.05 -14.21 -4.21
CA LEU A 101 -1.79 -12.96 -3.46
C LEU A 101 -1.45 -13.23 -1.99
N ASN A 102 -2.15 -14.15 -1.32
CA ASN A 102 -1.84 -14.52 0.06
C ASN A 102 -0.46 -15.17 0.19
N SER A 103 -0.05 -15.97 -0.81
CA SER A 103 1.29 -16.57 -0.84
C SER A 103 2.39 -15.50 -0.96
N LEU A 104 2.17 -14.50 -1.80
CA LEU A 104 3.08 -13.36 -1.97
C LEU A 104 3.17 -12.50 -0.71
N ALA A 105 2.02 -12.13 -0.13
CA ALA A 105 1.95 -11.35 1.10
C ALA A 105 2.64 -12.08 2.27
N GLY A 106 2.43 -13.39 2.38
CA GLY A 106 3.08 -14.25 3.37
C GLY A 106 4.61 -14.29 3.23
N HIS A 107 5.12 -14.34 1.99
CA HIS A 107 6.57 -14.24 1.74
C HIS A 107 7.12 -12.91 2.23
N TYR A 108 6.51 -11.79 1.84
CA TYR A 108 6.99 -10.49 2.29
C TYR A 108 6.95 -10.37 3.81
N ALA A 109 5.88 -10.83 4.47
CA ALA A 109 5.76 -10.80 5.94
C ALA A 109 6.87 -11.60 6.64
N SER A 110 7.25 -12.76 6.08
CA SER A 110 8.22 -13.67 6.70
C SER A 110 9.67 -13.35 6.34
N TYR A 111 9.91 -12.82 5.14
CA TYR A 111 11.23 -12.70 4.53
C TYR A 111 11.42 -11.39 3.75
N ALA A 112 11.11 -10.24 4.37
CA ALA A 112 11.19 -8.92 3.73
C ALA A 112 12.54 -8.62 3.06
N ASN A 113 13.65 -9.17 3.55
CA ASN A 113 14.99 -8.92 3.00
C ASN A 113 15.49 -10.03 2.06
N ARG A 114 14.66 -11.03 1.70
CA ARG A 114 15.06 -12.11 0.79
C ARG A 114 14.32 -12.03 -0.54
N PRO A 115 15.00 -12.36 -1.66
CA PRO A 115 14.33 -12.51 -2.94
C PRO A 115 13.23 -13.57 -2.86
N LEU A 116 12.22 -13.43 -3.71
CA LEU A 116 11.14 -14.41 -3.84
C LEU A 116 11.71 -15.74 -4.36
N PRO A 117 11.31 -16.89 -3.80
CA PRO A 117 11.71 -18.19 -4.35
C PRO A 117 11.22 -18.33 -5.79
N GLU A 118 12.07 -18.81 -6.71
CA GLU A 118 11.68 -18.97 -8.12
C GLU A 118 10.42 -19.81 -8.31
N ALA A 119 10.23 -20.84 -7.48
CA ALA A 119 9.03 -21.68 -7.51
C ALA A 119 7.75 -20.88 -7.17
N LEU A 120 7.85 -19.91 -6.25
CA LEU A 120 6.74 -19.03 -5.92
C LEU A 120 6.45 -18.06 -7.06
N VAL A 121 7.49 -17.49 -7.67
CA VAL A 121 7.35 -16.61 -8.84
C VAL A 121 6.66 -17.35 -9.99
N LYS A 122 7.14 -18.53 -10.37
CA LYS A 122 6.55 -19.34 -11.45
C LYS A 122 5.09 -19.72 -11.18
N ARG A 123 4.74 -19.98 -9.92
CA ARG A 123 3.36 -20.26 -9.55
C ARG A 123 2.50 -19.02 -9.72
N ILE A 124 2.92 -17.87 -9.19
CA ILE A 124 2.18 -16.62 -9.33
C ILE A 124 2.00 -16.29 -10.82
N ASP A 125 3.07 -16.38 -11.60
CA ASP A 125 3.03 -16.14 -13.04
C ASP A 125 2.02 -17.05 -13.76
N LYS A 126 1.96 -18.34 -13.39
CA LYS A 126 1.00 -19.30 -13.96
C LYS A 126 -0.45 -19.02 -13.57
N GLU A 127 -0.72 -18.60 -12.33
CA GLU A 127 -2.09 -18.37 -11.85
C GLU A 127 -2.65 -17.03 -12.31
N LEU A 128 -1.78 -16.11 -12.75
CA LEU A 128 -2.12 -14.72 -13.09
C LEU A 128 -2.00 -14.39 -14.59
N HIS A 129 -1.38 -15.25 -15.40
CA HIS A 129 -1.41 -15.22 -16.87
C HIS A 129 -2.66 -15.93 -17.43
#